data_AF-H8MJM3-F1
#
_entry.id   AF-H8MJM3-F1
#
_cell.length_a   1.000
_cell.length_b   1.000
_cell.length_c   1.000
_cell.angle_alpha   90.00
_cell.angle_beta   90.00
_cell.angle_gamma   90.00
#
_symmetry.space_group_name_H-M   'P 1'
#
loop_
_entity.id
_entity.type
_entity.pdbx_description
1 polymer ?
#
loop_
_entity_poly.entity_id
_entity_poly.type
_entity_poly.pdbx_seq_one_letter_code
_entity_poly.pdbx_strand_id
1 'polypeptide(L)'
;MIQELSQDRPQRPGPVEGDDWSRLVRGSLLDGCLGEGLAASVAAEASRRASDPVIRETLAVIAEDEGRHAELAWDVIAFALERGGGKAQQALRQALDALETQKTPVLPSIPGVDEAFLARNGVLPQAELGRLMEECIQRTRARCQPSVSSAPQTIIPTPTTSFHDMGSPSRPHAKTSVRARLSLSMGATREAGASWSARK
;
A
#
# COMPACT_ATOMS: atom_id res chain seq x y z
N MET A 1 43.86 23.43 -29.04
CA MET A 1 43.98 21.99 -28.79
C MET A 1 43.38 21.74 -27.41
N ILE A 2 42.07 21.52 -27.34
CA ILE A 2 41.33 21.34 -26.08
C ILE A 2 41.19 19.84 -25.89
N GLN A 3 41.74 19.35 -24.78
CA GLN A 3 41.76 17.95 -24.41
C GLN A 3 40.37 17.59 -23.87
N GLU A 4 39.60 16.84 -24.67
CA GLU A 4 38.31 16.25 -24.30
C GLU A 4 38.48 15.43 -23.00
N LEU A 5 37.95 15.96 -21.90
CA LEU A 5 37.81 15.22 -20.66
C LEU A 5 36.77 14.14 -20.90
N SER A 6 37.24 12.89 -21.05
CA SER A 6 36.40 11.69 -20.98
C SER A 6 35.54 11.77 -19.73
N GLN A 7 34.28 12.17 -19.88
CA GLN A 7 33.28 12.09 -18.83
C GLN A 7 32.96 10.62 -18.64
N ASP A 8 33.70 9.98 -17.75
CA ASP A 8 33.37 8.65 -17.25
C ASP A 8 32.07 8.80 -16.46
N ARG A 9 30.95 8.61 -17.18
CA ARG A 9 29.60 8.74 -16.63
C ARG A 9 29.47 7.64 -15.59
N PRO A 10 29.19 7.95 -14.30
CA PRO A 10 29.00 6.92 -13.29
C PRO A 10 28.00 5.90 -13.82
N GLN A 11 28.42 4.65 -13.94
CA GLN A 11 27.53 3.58 -14.38
C GLN A 11 26.33 3.58 -13.45
N ARG A 12 25.14 3.77 -14.03
CA ARG A 12 23.88 3.62 -13.30
C ARG A 12 23.94 2.20 -12.73
N PRO A 13 23.81 2.00 -11.40
CA PRO A 13 23.90 0.68 -10.82
C PRO A 13 22.93 -0.23 -11.58
N GLY A 14 23.44 -1.39 -12.01
CA GLY A 14 22.62 -2.40 -12.69
C GLY A 14 21.40 -2.76 -11.84
N PRO A 15 20.39 -3.44 -12.40
CA PRO A 15 19.27 -3.93 -11.61
C PRO A 15 19.82 -4.64 -10.39
N VAL A 16 19.55 -4.11 -9.21
CA VAL A 16 19.85 -4.83 -7.97
C VAL A 16 19.01 -6.09 -8.09
N GLU A 17 19.66 -7.24 -8.30
CA GLU A 17 19.00 -8.54 -8.43
C GLU A 17 18.33 -8.89 -7.10
N GLY A 18 17.16 -8.30 -6.89
CA GLY A 18 16.19 -8.66 -5.88
C GLY A 18 14.99 -9.24 -6.60
N ASP A 19 14.38 -10.27 -6.02
CA ASP A 19 13.14 -10.83 -6.51
C ASP A 19 12.07 -9.73 -6.62
N ASP A 20 11.58 -9.46 -7.85
CA ASP A 20 10.65 -8.34 -8.13
C ASP A 20 9.40 -8.40 -7.24
N TRP A 21 8.90 -9.61 -6.98
CA TRP A 21 7.79 -9.84 -6.05
C TRP A 21 8.13 -9.43 -4.63
N SER A 22 9.33 -9.78 -4.17
CA SER A 22 9.81 -9.40 -2.84
C SER A 22 9.95 -7.89 -2.67
N ARG A 23 10.42 -7.19 -3.71
CA ARG A 23 10.48 -5.73 -3.71
C ARG A 23 9.08 -5.12 -3.71
N LEU A 24 8.19 -5.62 -4.57
CA LEU A 24 6.83 -5.12 -4.74
C LEU A 24 6.03 -5.27 -3.44
N VAL A 25 6.02 -6.47 -2.83
CA VAL A 25 5.29 -6.74 -1.59
C VAL A 25 5.83 -5.91 -0.43
N ARG A 26 7.16 -5.86 -0.27
CA ARG A 26 7.77 -5.12 0.85
C ARG A 26 7.49 -3.62 0.74
N GLY A 27 7.68 -3.02 -0.44
CA GLY A 27 7.38 -1.60 -0.65
C GLY A 27 5.90 -1.29 -0.47
N SER A 28 5.02 -2.16 -0.99
CA SER A 28 3.57 -1.98 -0.83
C SER A 28 3.15 -2.06 0.65
N LEU A 29 3.75 -2.95 1.45
CA LEU A 29 3.40 -3.06 2.87
C LEU A 29 3.98 -1.91 3.71
N LEU A 30 5.29 -1.65 3.58
CA LEU A 30 5.98 -0.70 4.46
C LEU A 30 5.74 0.76 4.06
N ASP A 31 5.87 1.07 2.77
CA ASP A 31 5.72 2.44 2.29
C ASP A 31 4.23 2.75 2.03
N GLY A 32 3.55 1.87 1.28
CA GLY A 32 2.16 2.08 0.89
C GLY A 32 1.18 1.89 2.06
N CYS A 33 1.09 0.69 2.62
CA CYS A 33 0.07 0.37 3.62
C CYS A 33 0.33 1.04 4.97
N LEU A 34 1.56 0.93 5.49
CA LEU A 34 1.94 1.55 6.76
C LEU A 34 2.22 3.05 6.59
N GLY A 35 3.08 3.44 5.65
CA GLY A 35 3.48 4.83 5.46
C GLY A 35 2.31 5.74 5.09
N GLU A 36 1.60 5.44 4.01
CA GLU A 36 0.46 6.26 3.58
C GLU A 36 -0.73 6.13 4.54
N GLY A 37 -0.95 4.95 5.15
CA GLY A 37 -1.97 4.77 6.18
C GLY A 37 -1.73 5.62 7.44
N LEU A 38 -0.46 5.74 7.85
CA LEU A 38 -0.06 6.65 8.93
C LEU A 38 -0.22 8.10 8.49
N ALA A 39 0.25 8.47 7.30
CA ALA A 39 0.14 9.82 6.76
C ALA A 39 -1.32 10.29 6.71
N ALA A 40 -2.23 9.41 6.24
CA ALA A 40 -3.67 9.66 6.25
C ALA A 40 -4.21 9.93 7.66
N SER A 41 -3.84 9.08 8.63
CA SER A 41 -4.29 9.22 10.02
C SER A 41 -3.75 10.52 10.67
N VAL A 42 -2.49 10.85 10.41
CA VAL A 42 -1.83 12.07 10.89
C VAL A 42 -2.47 13.30 10.28
N ALA A 43 -2.65 13.35 8.97
CA ALA A 43 -3.27 14.47 8.27
C ALA A 43 -4.72 14.68 8.73
N ALA A 44 -5.48 13.60 8.94
CA ALA A 44 -6.86 13.69 9.44
C ALA A 44 -6.93 14.29 10.85
N GLU A 45 -6.04 13.87 11.75
CA GLU A 45 -5.98 14.42 13.11
C GLU A 45 -5.46 15.87 13.13
N ALA A 46 -4.47 16.17 12.29
CA ALA A 46 -3.94 17.51 12.13
C ALA A 46 -5.00 18.48 11.57
N SER A 47 -5.81 18.04 10.59
CA SER A 47 -6.94 18.80 10.04
C SER A 47 -7.97 19.17 11.12
N ARG A 48 -8.23 18.28 12.08
CA ARG A 48 -9.15 18.56 13.21
C ARG A 48 -8.62 19.63 14.16
N ARG A 49 -7.30 19.74 14.31
CA ARG A 49 -6.64 20.64 15.27
C ARG A 49 -6.23 21.99 14.68
N ALA A 50 -5.98 22.03 13.38
CA ALA A 50 -5.57 23.25 12.70
C ALA A 50 -6.65 24.35 12.87
N SER A 51 -6.21 25.58 13.14
CA SER A 51 -7.12 26.74 13.31
C SER A 51 -7.37 27.48 11.99
N ASP A 52 -6.36 27.53 11.12
CA ASP A 52 -6.48 28.16 9.81
C ASP A 52 -7.35 27.29 8.87
N PRO A 53 -8.41 27.83 8.26
CA PRO A 53 -9.33 27.05 7.43
C PRO A 53 -8.67 26.47 6.17
N VAL A 54 -7.66 27.15 5.61
CA VAL A 54 -6.91 26.65 4.44
C VAL A 54 -6.06 25.46 4.83
N ILE A 55 -5.38 25.52 5.98
CA ILE A 55 -4.59 24.40 6.51
C ILE A 55 -5.50 23.20 6.80
N ARG A 56 -6.65 23.43 7.46
CA ARG A 56 -7.63 22.38 7.75
C ARG A 56 -8.08 21.65 6.49
N GLU A 57 -8.49 22.40 5.46
CA GLU A 57 -8.99 21.84 4.20
C GLU A 57 -7.88 21.09 3.45
N THR A 58 -6.68 21.67 3.39
CA THR A 58 -5.53 21.04 2.73
C THR A 58 -5.19 19.70 3.38
N LEU A 59 -5.17 19.64 4.70
CA LEU A 59 -4.91 18.40 5.44
C LEU A 59 -6.03 17.37 5.30
N ALA A 60 -7.28 17.81 5.13
CA ALA A 60 -8.40 16.90 4.87
C ALA A 60 -8.25 16.22 3.49
N VAL A 61 -7.86 16.98 2.46
CA VAL A 61 -7.56 16.45 1.12
C VAL A 61 -6.39 15.47 1.18
N ILE A 62 -5.29 15.85 1.84
CA ILE A 62 -4.13 14.95 2.02
C ILE A 62 -4.56 13.65 2.71
N ALA A 63 -5.38 13.73 3.75
CA ALA A 63 -5.86 12.54 4.46
C ALA A 63 -6.64 11.59 3.55
N GLU A 64 -7.49 12.12 2.67
CA GLU A 64 -8.23 11.32 1.69
C GLU A 64 -7.29 10.71 0.63
N ASP A 65 -6.37 11.50 0.11
CA ASP A 65 -5.40 11.07 -0.92
C ASP A 65 -4.52 9.93 -0.42
N GLU A 66 -3.89 10.11 0.75
CA GLU A 66 -3.03 9.07 1.32
C GLU A 66 -3.83 7.84 1.77
N GLY A 67 -5.10 8.03 2.19
CA GLY A 67 -6.00 6.92 2.44
C GLY A 67 -6.25 6.07 1.18
N ARG A 68 -6.46 6.71 0.03
CA ARG A 68 -6.60 6.01 -1.27
C ARG A 68 -5.30 5.33 -1.69
N HIS A 69 -4.14 5.94 -1.44
CA HIS A 69 -2.84 5.31 -1.72
C HIS A 69 -2.61 4.06 -0.86
N ALA A 70 -2.97 4.10 0.42
CA ALA A 70 -2.89 2.94 1.30
C ALA A 70 -3.77 1.79 0.80
N GLU A 71 -5.01 2.06 0.38
CA GLU A 71 -5.90 1.05 -0.21
C GLU A 71 -5.36 0.48 -1.52
N LEU A 72 -4.81 1.33 -2.40
CA LEU A 72 -4.14 0.85 -3.62
C LEU A 72 -2.97 -0.09 -3.29
N ALA A 73 -2.19 0.21 -2.25
CA ALA A 73 -1.08 -0.65 -1.84
C ALA A 73 -1.58 -2.04 -1.36
N TRP A 74 -2.73 -2.11 -0.71
CA TRP A 74 -3.37 -3.39 -0.37
C TRP A 74 -3.78 -4.18 -1.61
N ASP A 75 -4.33 -3.52 -2.63
CA ASP A 75 -4.66 -4.16 -3.91
C ASP A 75 -3.41 -4.70 -4.61
N VAL A 76 -2.29 -3.97 -4.55
CA VAL A 76 -1.00 -4.41 -5.08
C VAL A 76 -0.48 -5.65 -4.33
N ILE A 77 -0.60 -5.70 -3.00
CA ILE A 77 -0.25 -6.90 -2.22
C ILE A 77 -1.11 -8.08 -2.65
N ALA A 78 -2.43 -7.90 -2.79
CA ALA A 78 -3.33 -8.96 -3.23
C ALA A 78 -2.95 -9.49 -4.63
N PHE A 79 -2.69 -8.59 -5.58
CA PHE A 79 -2.18 -8.94 -6.91
C PHE A 79 -0.86 -9.71 -6.84
N ALA A 80 0.09 -9.24 -6.02
CA ALA A 80 1.39 -9.88 -5.87
C ALA A 80 1.30 -11.27 -5.24
N LEU A 81 0.42 -11.47 -4.27
CA LEU A 81 0.18 -12.79 -3.68
C LEU A 81 -0.45 -13.76 -4.69
N GLU A 82 -1.39 -13.29 -5.51
CA GLU A 82 -2.02 -14.10 -6.57
C GLU A 82 -1.01 -14.54 -7.63
N ARG A 83 -0.14 -13.63 -8.08
CA ARG A 83 0.76 -13.86 -9.23
C ARG A 83 2.16 -14.33 -8.86
N GLY A 84 2.69 -13.89 -7.72
CA GLY A 84 4.03 -14.19 -7.24
C GLY A 84 4.12 -15.46 -6.38
N GLY A 85 2.99 -16.01 -5.95
CA GLY A 85 2.92 -17.29 -5.23
C GLY A 85 3.80 -17.31 -3.97
N GLY A 86 4.53 -18.43 -3.78
CA GLY A 86 5.34 -18.66 -2.57
C GLY A 86 6.39 -17.59 -2.29
N LYS A 87 6.96 -16.95 -3.33
CA LYS A 87 7.93 -15.87 -3.17
C LYS A 87 7.30 -14.62 -2.58
N ALA A 88 6.16 -14.18 -3.12
CA ALA A 88 5.40 -13.05 -2.60
C ALA A 88 4.92 -13.31 -1.17
N GLN A 89 4.48 -14.53 -0.86
CA GLN A 89 4.11 -14.93 0.50
C GLN A 89 5.30 -14.87 1.48
N GLN A 90 6.48 -15.33 1.06
CA GLN A 90 7.68 -15.25 1.88
C GLN A 90 8.10 -13.80 2.13
N ALA A 91 8.04 -12.96 1.10
CA ALA A 91 8.32 -11.54 1.23
C ALA A 91 7.33 -10.83 2.17
N LEU A 92 6.04 -11.20 2.12
CA LEU A 92 5.03 -10.64 3.03
C LEU A 92 5.36 -10.98 4.49
N ARG A 93 5.74 -12.24 4.77
CA ARG A 93 6.17 -12.65 6.13
C ARG A 93 7.38 -11.84 6.60
N GLN A 94 8.41 -11.70 5.76
CA GLN A 94 9.60 -10.91 6.08
C GLN A 94 9.28 -9.43 6.31
N ALA A 95 8.34 -8.87 5.53
CA ALA A 95 7.91 -7.49 5.69
C ALA A 95 7.09 -7.29 6.98
N LEU A 96 6.29 -8.28 7.39
CA LEU A 96 5.58 -8.27 8.66
C LEU A 96 6.53 -8.30 9.86
N ASP A 97 7.62 -9.08 9.78
CA ASP A 97 8.67 -9.06 10.81
C ASP A 97 9.32 -7.67 10.89
N ALA A 98 9.56 -7.04 9.73
CA ALA A 98 10.11 -5.69 9.68
C ALA A 98 9.17 -4.62 10.28
N LEU A 99 7.85 -4.84 10.30
CA LEU A 99 6.89 -3.93 10.95
C LEU A 99 7.16 -3.80 12.46
N GLU A 100 7.60 -4.87 13.14
CA GLU A 100 7.86 -4.86 14.59
C GLU A 100 9.01 -3.92 14.98
N THR A 101 9.89 -3.66 14.02
CA THR A 101 11.06 -2.81 14.22
C THR A 101 10.82 -1.36 13.81
N GLN A 102 9.65 -1.05 13.25
CA GLN A 102 9.31 0.30 12.83
C GLN A 102 9.20 1.20 14.05
N LYS A 103 9.79 2.39 13.92
CA LYS A 103 9.81 3.40 14.98
C LYS A 103 9.03 4.60 14.55
N THR A 104 8.37 5.23 15.51
CA THR A 104 7.78 6.54 15.32
C THR A 104 8.85 7.52 14.84
N PRO A 105 8.61 8.26 13.73
CA PRO A 105 9.49 9.33 13.32
C PRO A 105 9.68 10.36 14.43
N VAL A 106 10.90 10.87 14.61
CA VAL A 106 11.19 11.92 15.59
C VAL A 106 10.99 13.27 14.92
N LEU A 107 10.03 14.05 15.40
CA LEU A 107 9.82 15.42 14.95
C LEU A 107 10.89 16.34 15.59
N PRO A 108 11.56 17.20 14.82
CA PRO A 108 12.53 18.13 15.38
C PRO A 108 11.82 19.18 16.25
N SER A 109 12.43 19.50 17.40
CA SER A 109 11.97 20.62 18.22
C SER A 109 12.46 21.94 17.62
N ILE A 110 11.59 22.95 17.60
CA ILE A 110 11.92 24.30 17.15
C ILE A 110 12.03 25.20 18.39
N PRO A 111 13.22 25.76 18.69
CA PRO A 111 13.40 26.63 19.85
C PRO A 111 12.42 27.80 19.87
N GLY A 112 11.77 28.00 21.02
CA GLY A 112 10.80 29.09 21.21
C GLY A 112 9.41 28.83 20.64
N VAL A 113 9.14 27.65 20.07
CA VAL A 113 7.82 27.25 19.59
C VAL A 113 7.26 26.14 20.47
N ASP A 114 6.10 26.39 21.09
CA ASP A 114 5.41 25.40 21.90
C ASP A 114 4.59 24.40 21.05
N GLU A 115 4.30 23.23 21.62
CA GLU A 115 3.54 22.19 20.93
C GLU A 115 2.10 22.62 20.60
N ALA A 116 1.51 23.52 21.40
CA ALA A 116 0.17 24.03 21.14
C ALA A 116 0.14 24.93 19.89
N PHE A 117 1.23 25.67 19.62
CA PHE A 117 1.44 26.45 18.42
C PHE A 117 1.57 25.54 17.21
N LEU A 118 2.37 24.48 17.32
CA LEU A 118 2.49 23.49 16.25
C LEU A 118 1.15 22.81 15.95
N ALA A 119 0.43 22.35 16.98
CA ALA A 119 -0.85 21.67 16.83
C ALA A 119 -1.92 22.53 16.16
N ARG A 120 -2.05 23.80 16.55
CA ARG A 120 -3.00 24.73 15.90
C ARG A 120 -2.62 25.10 14.46
N ASN A 121 -1.40 24.79 14.03
CA ASN A 121 -0.93 24.96 12.65
C ASN A 121 -0.78 23.61 11.91
N GLY A 122 -1.40 22.54 12.42
CA GLY A 122 -1.47 21.25 11.73
C GLY A 122 -0.25 20.34 11.89
N VAL A 123 0.61 20.60 12.88
CA VAL A 123 1.73 19.71 13.24
C VAL A 123 1.42 19.00 14.55
N LEU A 124 1.29 17.68 14.51
CA LEU A 124 0.92 16.90 15.69
C LEU A 124 2.05 16.84 16.73
N PRO A 125 1.73 16.80 18.04
CA PRO A 125 2.70 16.47 19.08
C PRO A 125 3.33 15.10 18.88
N GLN A 126 4.58 14.92 19.31
CA GLN A 126 5.34 13.67 19.17
C GLN A 126 4.62 12.46 19.78
N ALA A 127 3.96 12.65 20.93
CA ALA A 127 3.20 11.59 21.60
C ALA A 127 2.00 11.12 20.77
N GLU A 128 1.31 12.04 20.10
CA GLU A 128 0.16 11.71 19.25
C GLU A 128 0.61 10.95 17.99
N LEU A 129 1.70 11.40 17.35
CA LEU A 129 2.30 10.68 16.23
C LEU A 129 2.69 9.25 16.63
N GLY A 130 3.24 9.07 17.83
CA GLY A 130 3.57 7.76 18.39
C GLY A 130 2.36 6.85 18.54
N ARG A 131 1.27 7.38 19.10
CA ARG A 131 0.01 6.65 19.25
C ARG A 131 -0.55 6.22 17.89
N LEU A 132 -0.60 7.13 16.92
CA LEU A 132 -1.11 6.83 15.57
C LEU A 132 -0.23 5.80 14.84
N MET A 133 1.10 5.86 15.03
CA MET A 133 2.02 4.86 14.50
C MET A 133 1.73 3.46 15.07
N GLU A 134 1.58 3.35 16.38
CA GLU A 134 1.24 2.08 17.03
C GLU A 134 -0.10 1.52 16.54
N GLU A 135 -1.14 2.35 16.49
CA GLU A 135 -2.44 1.94 15.93
C GLU A 135 -2.34 1.49 14.47
N CYS A 136 -1.55 2.20 13.65
CA CYS A 136 -1.40 1.86 12.24
C CYS A 136 -0.65 0.52 12.08
N ILE A 137 0.40 0.28 12.86
CA ILE A 137 1.11 -1.02 12.88
C ILE A 137 0.13 -2.15 13.24
N GLN A 138 -0.71 -1.96 14.28
CA GLN A 138 -1.67 -2.98 14.69
C GLN A 138 -2.73 -3.24 13.63
N ARG A 139 -3.27 -2.18 13.00
CA ARG A 139 -4.24 -2.29 11.89
C ARG A 139 -3.63 -3.02 10.69
N THR A 140 -2.40 -2.67 10.29
CA THR A 140 -1.68 -3.31 9.19
C THR A 140 -1.44 -4.79 9.48
N ARG A 141 -0.99 -5.14 10.69
CA ARG A 141 -0.81 -6.54 11.11
C ARG A 141 -2.12 -7.31 11.05
N ALA A 142 -3.18 -6.77 11.63
CA ALA A 142 -4.50 -7.42 11.65
C ALA A 142 -5.01 -7.72 10.24
N ARG A 143 -4.83 -6.78 9.30
CA ARG A 143 -5.25 -6.95 7.90
C ARG A 143 -4.45 -8.03 7.17
N CYS A 144 -3.20 -8.29 7.55
CA CYS A 144 -2.39 -9.36 6.97
C CYS A 144 -2.64 -10.76 7.56
N GLN A 145 -3.30 -10.89 8.72
CA GLN A 145 -3.50 -12.19 9.39
C GLN A 145 -4.16 -13.26 8.49
N PRO A 146 -5.22 -12.97 7.72
CA PRO A 146 -5.85 -13.97 6.85
C PRO A 146 -4.89 -14.53 5.79
N SER A 147 -4.01 -13.68 5.27
CA SER A 147 -3.05 -14.05 4.20
C SER A 147 -1.88 -14.89 4.70
N VAL A 148 -1.56 -14.82 6.00
CA VAL A 148 -0.46 -15.58 6.61
C VAL A 148 -0.94 -16.92 7.21
N SER A 149 -2.20 -16.98 7.67
CA SER A 149 -2.77 -18.18 8.29
C SER A 149 -3.20 -19.27 7.30
N SER A 150 -3.14 -19.02 5.99
CA SER A 150 -3.35 -20.04 4.97
C SER A 150 -2.19 -21.06 4.99
N ALA A 151 -2.34 -22.11 5.80
CA ALA A 151 -1.61 -23.37 5.66
C ALA A 151 -1.66 -23.85 4.19
N PRO A 152 -0.66 -24.62 3.71
CA PRO A 152 -0.70 -25.15 2.36
C PRO A 152 -1.99 -25.93 2.20
N GLN A 153 -2.82 -25.55 1.21
CA GLN A 153 -3.92 -26.41 0.81
C GLN A 153 -3.30 -27.77 0.48
N THR A 154 -3.55 -28.75 1.35
CA THR A 154 -3.24 -30.13 1.05
C THR A 154 -4.06 -30.44 -0.18
N ILE A 155 -3.40 -30.51 -1.33
CA ILE A 155 -3.98 -31.06 -2.55
C ILE A 155 -4.28 -32.50 -2.16
N ILE A 156 -5.53 -32.76 -1.77
CA ILE A 156 -6.02 -34.13 -1.59
C ILE A 156 -5.90 -34.74 -2.98
N PRO A 157 -5.08 -35.78 -3.20
CA PRO A 157 -5.06 -36.45 -4.48
C PRO A 157 -6.48 -36.97 -4.73
N THR A 158 -7.03 -36.59 -5.88
CA THR A 158 -8.30 -37.13 -6.39
C THR A 158 -8.32 -38.63 -6.17
N PRO A 159 -9.34 -39.22 -5.52
CA PRO A 159 -9.43 -40.67 -5.43
C PRO A 159 -9.47 -41.23 -6.84
N THR A 160 -8.44 -41.99 -7.21
CA THR A 160 -8.40 -42.78 -8.44
C THR A 160 -9.58 -43.74 -8.40
N THR A 161 -10.66 -43.36 -9.07
CA THR A 161 -11.81 -44.23 -9.28
C THR A 161 -11.37 -45.25 -10.31
N SER A 162 -11.00 -46.46 -9.87
CA SER A 162 -10.87 -47.61 -10.76
C SER A 162 -12.26 -47.92 -11.31
N PHE A 163 -12.55 -47.40 -12.49
CA PHE A 163 -13.74 -47.75 -13.26
C PHE A 163 -13.56 -49.18 -13.77
N HIS A 164 -14.30 -50.12 -13.20
CA HIS A 164 -14.57 -51.37 -13.88
C HIS A 164 -15.45 -51.07 -15.08
N ASP A 165 -14.94 -51.38 -16.26
CA ASP A 165 -15.66 -51.38 -17.52
C ASP A 165 -16.85 -52.32 -17.44
N MET A 166 -18.07 -51.78 -17.56
CA MET A 166 -19.21 -52.47 -18.15
C MET A 166 -20.20 -51.44 -18.70
N GLY A 167 -20.19 -51.29 -20.02
CA GLY A 167 -21.39 -50.99 -20.82
C GLY A 167 -21.80 -49.52 -20.95
N SER A 168 -21.46 -48.94 -22.11
CA SER A 168 -22.15 -47.78 -22.74
C SER A 168 -23.67 -48.06 -22.93
N PRO A 169 -24.58 -47.06 -23.09
CA PRO A 169 -24.33 -45.82 -23.85
C PRO A 169 -25.00 -44.50 -23.38
N SER A 170 -24.58 -43.44 -24.07
CA SER A 170 -25.31 -42.19 -24.41
C SER A 170 -25.17 -40.93 -23.54
N ARG A 171 -24.49 -39.96 -24.17
CA ARG A 171 -24.35 -38.50 -23.92
C ARG A 171 -25.70 -37.75 -24.03
N PRO A 172 -25.88 -36.50 -23.53
CA PRO A 172 -25.00 -35.36 -23.85
C PRO A 172 -24.66 -34.31 -22.77
N HIS A 173 -23.53 -33.67 -23.09
CA HIS A 173 -22.87 -32.47 -22.59
C HIS A 173 -23.68 -31.42 -21.81
N ALA A 174 -23.18 -31.05 -20.63
CA ALA A 174 -23.39 -29.75 -20.00
C ALA A 174 -22.03 -29.07 -19.78
N LYS A 175 -21.79 -27.98 -20.52
CA LYS A 175 -20.62 -27.11 -20.36
C LYS A 175 -20.97 -26.04 -19.32
N THR A 176 -20.36 -26.08 -18.14
CA THR A 176 -20.44 -24.96 -17.19
C THR A 176 -19.29 -24.00 -17.47
N SER A 177 -19.62 -22.91 -18.17
CA SER A 177 -18.77 -21.74 -18.32
C SER A 177 -18.83 -20.91 -17.03
N VAL A 178 -17.70 -20.72 -16.37
CA VAL A 178 -17.56 -19.68 -15.35
C VAL A 178 -17.28 -18.37 -16.07
N ARG A 179 -18.22 -17.42 -15.97
CA ARG A 179 -18.11 -16.09 -16.56
C ARG A 179 -17.88 -15.09 -15.43
N ALA A 180 -16.62 -14.78 -15.14
CA ALA A 180 -16.27 -13.63 -14.31
C ALA A 180 -16.53 -12.36 -15.15
N ARG A 181 -17.43 -11.49 -14.67
CA ARG A 181 -17.71 -10.19 -15.28
C ARG A 181 -17.42 -9.12 -14.24
N LEU A 182 -16.19 -8.63 -14.20
CA LEU A 182 -15.84 -7.38 -13.52
C LEU A 182 -16.28 -6.24 -14.45
N SER A 183 -17.35 -5.54 -14.08
CA SER A 183 -17.75 -4.29 -14.72
C SER A 183 -17.10 -3.15 -13.93
N LEU A 184 -15.92 -2.70 -14.37
CA LEU A 184 -15.37 -1.41 -13.96
C LEU A 184 -16.05 -0.33 -14.80
N SER A 185 -16.97 0.40 -14.18
CA SER A 185 -17.56 1.60 -14.77
C SER A 185 -16.57 2.76 -14.57
N MET A 186 -15.79 3.08 -15.61
CA MET A 186 -15.07 4.35 -15.69
C MET A 186 -16.09 5.47 -15.91
N GLY A 187 -16.32 6.26 -14.87
CA GLY A 187 -17.15 7.46 -14.90
C GLY A 187 -16.30 8.73 -14.82
N ALA A 188 -16.06 9.31 -15.99
CA ALA A 188 -15.93 10.75 -16.29
C ALA A 188 -15.06 11.66 -15.39
N THR A 189 -13.98 12.11 -16.01
CA THR A 189 -13.29 13.36 -15.73
C THR A 189 -14.27 14.54 -15.69
N ARG A 190 -14.12 15.42 -14.68
CA ARG A 190 -14.61 16.78 -14.78
C ARG A 190 -13.48 17.75 -14.51
N GLU A 191 -13.11 18.46 -15.55
CA GLU A 191 -12.30 19.66 -15.51
C GLU A 191 -12.95 20.71 -14.60
N ALA A 192 -12.15 21.29 -13.72
CA ALA A 192 -12.43 22.60 -13.14
C ALA A 192 -11.16 23.44 -13.29
N GLY A 193 -11.11 24.21 -14.38
CA GLY A 193 -10.12 25.26 -14.56
C GLY A 193 -10.36 26.37 -13.54
N ALA A 194 -9.40 26.56 -12.63
CA ALA A 194 -9.33 27.76 -11.81
C ALA A 194 -8.34 28.74 -12.47
N SER A 195 -8.89 29.70 -13.21
CA SER A 195 -8.19 30.90 -13.66
C SER A 195 -7.92 31.79 -12.45
N TRP A 196 -6.66 31.96 -12.06
CA TRP A 196 -6.26 32.97 -11.08
C TRP A 196 -5.70 34.19 -11.81
N SER A 197 -6.51 35.24 -11.89
CA SER A 197 -6.09 36.55 -12.41
C SER A 197 -5.57 37.39 -11.26
N ALA A 198 -4.25 37.61 -11.25
CA ALA A 198 -3.59 38.60 -10.41
C ALA A 198 -4.00 40.00 -10.88
N ARG A 199 -4.53 40.83 -9.97
CA ARG A 199 -4.52 42.28 -10.12
C ARG A 199 -3.57 42.89 -9.09
N LYS A 200 -2.76 43.80 -9.61
CA LYS A 200 -1.84 44.70 -8.92
C LYS A 200 -2.59 45.68 -8.03
#